data_AF-A0A3D4DLF4-F1
#
_entry.id   AF-A0A3D4DLF4-F1
#
_cell.length_a   1.000
_cell.length_b   1.000
_cell.length_c   1.000
_cell.angle_alpha   90.00
_cell.angle_beta   90.00
_cell.angle_gamma   90.00
#
_symmetry.space_group_name_H-M   'P 1'
#
loop_
_entity.id
_entity.type
_entity.pdbx_description
1 polymer ?
#
loop_
_entity_poly.entity_id
_entity_poly.type
_entity_poly.pdbx_seq_one_letter_code
_entity_poly.pdbx_strand_id
1 'polypeptide(L)'
;GEAYARVRLGIGHPGHKDRVSPYVLSDFARADAGWLDDLLRGIVDGAPYLAAGDGAKFTNAVALRTAPPKPKPAAKPKPSDEVPTMQADEAAPMADEARSPLQKLVDKFR
;
A
#
# COMPACT_ATOMS: atom_id res chain seq x y z
N GLY A 1 9.06 29.72 -18.98
CA GLY A 1 8.89 28.46 -19.74
C GLY A 1 8.70 27.32 -18.77
N GLU A 2 8.31 26.14 -19.24
CA GLU A 2 7.98 24.98 -18.37
C GLU A 2 9.21 24.27 -17.78
N ALA A 3 10.43 24.69 -18.15
CA ALA A 3 11.69 24.12 -17.73
C ALA A 3 12.11 24.53 -16.30
N TYR A 4 11.29 24.20 -15.30
CA TYR A 4 11.65 24.30 -13.88
C TYR A 4 11.09 23.12 -13.09
N ALA A 5 11.80 22.73 -12.04
CA ALA A 5 11.36 21.67 -11.14
C ALA A 5 10.15 22.13 -10.32
N ARG A 6 9.20 21.22 -10.09
CA ARG A 6 7.99 21.49 -9.30
C ARG A 6 7.91 20.51 -8.15
N VAL A 7 7.82 21.03 -6.93
CA VAL A 7 7.43 20.23 -5.76
C VAL A 7 5.92 20.30 -5.64
N ARG A 8 5.25 19.14 -5.68
CA ARG A 8 3.78 19.05 -5.63
C ARG A 8 3.37 18.61 -4.24
N LEU A 9 2.72 19.50 -3.49
CA LEU A 9 2.18 19.22 -2.17
C LEU A 9 0.70 18.87 -2.31
N GLY A 10 0.36 17.59 -2.14
CA GLY A 10 -1.01 17.12 -2.23
C GLY A 10 -1.78 17.51 -0.97
N ILE A 11 -2.70 18.47 -1.08
CA ILE A 11 -3.59 18.87 0.02
C ILE A 11 -4.94 18.12 0.01
N GLY A 12 -5.26 17.43 -1.09
CA GLY A 12 -6.54 16.76 -1.30
C GLY A 12 -7.45 17.49 -2.30
N HIS A 13 -8.70 17.05 -2.41
CA HIS A 13 -9.72 17.67 -3.27
C HIS A 13 -11.10 17.57 -2.61
N PRO A 14 -11.93 18.63 -2.60
CA PRO A 14 -13.21 18.66 -1.89
C PRO A 14 -14.34 17.86 -2.57
N GLY A 15 -14.02 16.99 -3.52
CA GLY A 15 -14.95 16.24 -4.37
C GLY A 15 -15.68 17.08 -5.44
N HIS A 16 -16.14 18.29 -5.09
CA HIS A 16 -16.95 19.15 -5.97
C HIS A 16 -16.17 20.36 -6.45
N LYS A 17 -16.30 20.69 -7.75
CA LYS A 17 -15.57 21.79 -8.39
C LYS A 17 -15.88 23.15 -7.78
N ASP A 18 -17.13 23.40 -7.42
CA ASP A 18 -17.56 24.71 -6.87
C ASP A 18 -16.98 24.98 -5.48
N ARG A 19 -16.47 23.93 -4.79
CA ARG A 19 -15.84 24.04 -3.47
C ARG A 19 -14.32 24.15 -3.54
N VAL A 20 -13.70 24.16 -4.73
CA VAL A 20 -12.23 24.21 -4.86
C VAL A 20 -11.68 25.53 -4.35
N SER A 21 -12.22 26.67 -4.78
CA SER A 21 -11.76 27.99 -4.34
C SER A 21 -11.80 28.18 -2.82
N PRO A 22 -12.91 27.91 -2.11
CA PRO A 22 -12.90 28.00 -0.65
C PRO A 22 -11.99 26.94 0.00
N TYR A 23 -11.86 25.73 -0.56
CA TYR A 23 -11.01 24.68 -0.01
C TYR A 23 -9.52 25.06 0.02
N VAL A 24 -9.01 25.63 -1.07
CA VAL A 24 -7.59 26.02 -1.16
C VAL A 24 -7.25 27.30 -0.39
N LEU A 25 -8.26 28.10 -0.02
CA LEU A 25 -8.11 29.35 0.72
C LEU A 25 -8.40 29.21 2.22
N SER A 26 -8.89 28.05 2.65
CA SER A 26 -9.19 27.78 4.07
C SER A 26 -7.96 27.24 4.80
N ASP A 27 -7.95 27.43 6.11
CA ASP A 27 -6.98 26.75 6.99
C ASP A 27 -7.23 25.23 7.00
N PHE A 28 -6.17 24.47 7.32
CA PHE A 28 -6.25 23.03 7.51
C PHE A 28 -7.15 22.68 8.70
N ALA A 29 -7.96 21.62 8.56
CA ALA A 29 -8.75 21.13 9.67
C ALA A 29 -7.84 20.44 10.70
N ARG A 30 -8.29 20.37 11.96
CA ARG A 30 -7.53 19.67 13.02
C ARG A 30 -7.23 18.20 12.69
N ALA A 31 -8.11 17.55 11.92
CA ALA A 31 -7.92 16.18 11.46
C ALA A 31 -6.71 16.02 10.51
N ASP A 32 -6.31 17.10 9.84
CA ASP A 32 -5.22 17.09 8.87
C ASP A 32 -3.84 17.24 9.51
N ALA A 33 -3.79 17.66 10.77
CA ALA A 33 -2.54 17.96 11.47
C ALA A 33 -1.53 16.79 11.46
N GLY A 34 -2.01 15.54 11.53
CA GLY A 34 -1.15 14.37 11.54
C GLY A 34 -0.37 14.19 10.22
N TRP A 35 -1.08 14.09 9.10
CA TRP A 35 -0.43 13.90 7.80
C TRP A 35 0.36 15.15 7.38
N LEU A 36 -0.08 16.35 7.78
CA LEU A 36 0.61 17.60 7.50
C LEU A 36 1.95 17.68 8.23
N ASP A 37 2.01 17.28 9.51
CA ASP A 37 3.28 17.24 10.27
C ASP A 37 4.28 16.29 9.60
N ASP A 38 3.85 15.09 9.21
CA ASP A 38 4.70 14.12 8.51
C ASP A 38 5.22 14.66 7.17
N LEU A 39 4.36 15.36 6.40
CA LEU A 39 4.76 16.01 5.16
C LEU A 39 5.82 17.09 5.41
N LEU A 40 5.59 17.98 6.37
CA LEU A 40 6.51 19.07 6.70
C LEU A 40 7.85 18.54 7.19
N ARG A 41 7.86 17.51 8.05
CA ARG A 41 9.10 16.85 8.49
C ARG A 41 9.85 16.19 7.34
N GLY A 42 9.13 15.52 6.43
CA GLY A 42 9.73 14.95 5.22
C GLY A 42 10.40 16.01 4.34
N ILE A 43 9.81 17.20 4.24
CA ILE A 43 10.41 18.33 3.51
C ILE A 43 11.66 18.85 4.23
N VAL A 44 11.62 18.97 5.56
CA VAL A 44 12.79 19.38 6.36
C VAL A 44 13.95 18.38 6.18
N ASP A 45 13.67 17.09 6.30
CA ASP A 45 14.65 16.01 6.07
C ASP A 45 15.18 16.01 4.63
N GLY A 46 14.33 16.38 3.66
CA GLY A 46 14.65 16.43 2.23
C GLY A 46 15.36 17.71 1.76
N ALA A 47 15.25 18.82 2.48
CA ALA A 47 15.68 20.15 2.05
C ALA A 47 17.17 20.22 1.61
N PRO A 48 18.13 19.56 2.28
CA PRO A 48 19.52 19.54 1.83
C PRO A 48 19.70 18.92 0.44
N TYR A 49 18.94 17.87 0.12
CA TYR A 49 19.00 17.23 -1.20
C TYR A 49 18.42 18.12 -2.29
N LEU A 50 17.33 18.84 -1.98
CA LEU A 50 16.75 19.80 -2.91
C LEU A 50 17.73 20.94 -3.22
N ALA A 51 18.43 21.46 -2.21
CA ALA A 51 19.47 22.48 -2.39
C ALA A 51 20.67 21.97 -3.22
N ALA A 52 20.98 20.67 -3.13
CA ALA A 52 22.00 20.01 -3.94
C ALA A 52 21.52 19.65 -5.37
N GLY A 53 20.27 19.92 -5.73
CA GLY A 53 19.69 19.54 -7.02
C GLY A 53 19.28 18.07 -7.13
N ASP A 54 19.34 17.30 -6.05
CA ASP A 54 18.98 15.88 -6.01
C ASP A 54 17.49 15.70 -5.68
N GLY A 55 16.65 15.96 -6.69
CA GLY A 55 15.18 15.84 -6.57
C GLY A 55 14.69 14.42 -6.28
N ALA A 56 15.46 13.40 -6.66
CA ALA A 56 15.13 12.00 -6.39
C ALA A 56 15.25 11.68 -4.90
N LYS A 57 16.37 12.08 -4.27
CA LYS A 57 16.54 11.92 -2.82
C LYS A 57 15.55 12.76 -2.02
N PHE A 58 15.28 14.00 -2.45
CA PHE A 58 14.23 14.83 -1.84
C PHE A 58 12.87 14.11 -1.84
N THR A 59 12.46 13.59 -3.00
CA THR A 59 11.16 12.90 -3.14
C THR A 59 11.10 11.65 -2.28
N ASN A 60 12.18 10.88 -2.21
CA ASN A 60 12.26 9.68 -1.35
C ASN A 60 12.16 10.03 0.14
N ALA A 61 12.83 11.10 0.61
CA ALA A 61 12.75 11.55 1.99
C ALA A 61 11.31 11.91 2.41
N VAL A 62 10.60 12.65 1.54
CA VAL A 62 9.18 12.99 1.76
C VAL A 62 8.28 11.74 1.74
N ALA A 63 8.51 10.83 0.80
CA ALA A 63 7.69 9.62 0.64
C ALA A 63 7.81 8.66 1.84
N LEU A 64 9.00 8.54 2.43
CA LEU A 64 9.23 7.67 3.60
C LEU A 64 8.38 8.08 4.82
N ARG A 65 8.04 9.37 4.96
CA ARG A 65 7.17 9.87 6.02
C ARG A 65 5.70 9.76 5.65
N THR A 66 5.33 10.19 4.45
CA THR A 66 3.92 10.35 4.04
C THR A 66 3.27 9.09 3.52
N ALA A 67 4.05 8.14 3.00
CA ALA A 67 3.58 6.86 2.46
C ALA A 67 4.53 5.73 2.89
N PRO A 68 4.60 5.43 4.20
CA PRO A 68 5.52 4.43 4.70
C PRO A 68 5.24 3.06 4.05
N PRO A 69 6.29 2.31 3.66
CA PRO A 69 6.11 1.01 3.06
C PRO A 69 5.39 0.09 4.03
N LYS A 70 4.32 -0.55 3.56
CA LYS A 70 3.59 -1.53 4.38
C LYS A 70 4.56 -2.65 4.76
N PRO A 71 4.57 -3.10 6.04
CA PRO A 71 5.42 -4.20 6.45
C PRO A 71 5.12 -5.42 5.59
N LYS A 72 6.18 -6.04 5.07
CA LYS A 72 6.06 -7.22 4.22
C LYS A 72 5.47 -8.35 5.07
N PRO A 73 4.39 -9.03 4.62
CA PRO A 73 3.88 -10.20 5.33
C PRO A 73 5.02 -11.21 5.51
N ALA A 74 5.14 -11.77 6.71
CA ALA A 74 6.10 -12.84 6.96
C ALA A 74 5.90 -13.92 5.90
N ALA A 75 6.98 -14.29 5.20
CA ALA A 75 6.94 -15.35 4.22
C ALA A 75 6.46 -16.61 4.92
N LYS A 76 5.29 -17.14 4.51
CA LYS A 76 4.84 -18.45 4.96
C LYS A 76 5.94 -19.46 4.59
N PRO A 77 6.39 -20.31 5.52
CA PRO A 77 7.38 -21.32 5.21
C PRO A 77 6.84 -22.18 4.07
N LYS A 78 7.64 -22.35 3.01
CA LYS A 78 7.34 -23.30 1.94
C LYS A 78 7.33 -24.71 2.58
N PRO A 79 6.31 -25.54 2.37
CA PRO A 79 6.39 -26.94 2.75
C PRO A 79 7.53 -27.57 1.96
N SER A 80 8.56 -28.06 2.66
CA SER A 80 9.54 -28.96 2.06
C SER A 80 8.84 -30.29 1.79
N ASP A 81 8.91 -30.74 0.54
CA ASP A 81 8.63 -32.12 0.15
C ASP A 81 9.60 -33.05 0.88
N GLU A 82 9.18 -33.56 2.03
CA GLU A 82 9.74 -34.77 2.62
C GLU A 82 8.59 -35.75 2.82
N VAL A 83 8.54 -36.73 1.92
CA VAL A 83 7.76 -37.96 2.03
C VAL A 83 8.43 -38.88 3.04
N PRO A 84 7.76 -39.30 4.12
CA PRO A 84 8.07 -40.54 4.79
C PRO A 84 7.02 -41.57 4.36
N THR A 85 7.47 -42.54 3.57
CA THR A 85 6.76 -43.78 3.28
C THR A 85 6.44 -44.50 4.59
N MET A 86 5.19 -44.48 5.02
CA MET A 86 4.67 -45.39 6.03
C MET A 86 3.35 -45.99 5.54
N GLN A 87 3.29 -47.31 5.65
CA GLN A 87 2.33 -48.24 5.09
C GLN A 87 0.87 -47.87 5.36
N ALA A 88 0.06 -47.97 4.30
CA ALA A 88 -1.40 -48.02 4.37
C ALA A 88 -1.83 -49.47 4.62
N ASP A 89 -2.35 -49.71 5.83
CA ASP A 89 -3.34 -50.76 6.08
C ASP A 89 -4.74 -50.13 5.94
N GLU A 90 -5.67 -50.96 5.53
CA GLU A 90 -6.93 -50.68 4.83
C GLU A 90 -8.05 -50.13 5.75
N ALA A 91 -8.78 -49.08 5.31
CA ALA A 91 -10.25 -48.92 5.38
C ALA A 91 -10.71 -47.45 5.17
N ALA A 92 -11.44 -47.21 4.08
CA ALA A 92 -12.20 -45.98 3.81
C ALA A 92 -13.50 -45.93 4.68
N PRO A 93 -14.13 -44.76 4.94
CA PRO A 93 -14.71 -43.92 3.88
C PRO A 93 -14.57 -42.41 4.12
N MET A 94 -13.86 -41.69 3.26
CA MET A 94 -13.98 -40.23 3.14
C MET A 94 -14.12 -39.84 1.66
N ALA A 95 -15.29 -40.15 1.09
CA ALA A 95 -15.63 -39.82 -0.28
C ALA A 95 -16.32 -38.44 -0.42
N ASP A 96 -16.01 -37.48 0.46
CA ASP A 96 -16.58 -36.11 0.35
C ASP A 96 -15.54 -34.97 0.29
N GLU A 97 -14.24 -35.26 0.42
CA GLU A 97 -13.20 -34.22 0.32
C GLU A 97 -12.43 -34.21 -1.02
N ALA A 98 -12.68 -35.16 -1.92
CA ALA A 98 -11.99 -35.22 -3.22
C ALA A 98 -12.55 -34.30 -4.31
N ARG A 99 -13.57 -33.47 -4.02
CA ARG A 99 -14.12 -32.52 -5.01
C ARG A 99 -13.39 -31.19 -4.90
N SER A 100 -12.69 -30.84 -5.97
CA SER A 100 -11.98 -29.56 -6.09
C SER A 100 -12.93 -28.38 -5.86
N PRO A 101 -12.44 -27.23 -5.38
CA PRO A 101 -13.27 -26.03 -5.20
C PRO A 101 -14.01 -25.59 -6.48
N LEU A 102 -13.45 -25.87 -7.65
CA LEU A 102 -14.11 -25.62 -8.94
C LEU A 102 -15.27 -26.58 -9.21
N GLN A 103 -15.15 -27.86 -8.85
CA GLN A 103 -16.25 -28.83 -8.96
C GLN A 103 -17.46 -28.38 -8.11
N LYS A 104 -17.21 -27.94 -6.88
CA LYS A 104 -18.25 -27.46 -5.96
C LYS A 104 -18.95 -26.19 -6.46
N LEU A 105 -18.23 -25.35 -7.21
CA LEU A 105 -18.78 -24.14 -7.80
C LEU A 105 -19.72 -24.46 -8.97
N VAL A 106 -19.34 -25.41 -9.83
CA VAL A 106 -20.14 -25.81 -11.01
C VAL A 106 -21.46 -26.47 -10.60
N ASP A 107 -21.46 -27.30 -9.56
CA ASP A 107 -22.68 -27.96 -9.06
C ASP A 107 -23.69 -26.98 -8.46
N LYS A 108 -23.24 -25.80 -7.99
CA LYS A 108 -24.10 -24.80 -7.36
C LYS A 108 -24.88 -23.93 -8.36
N PHE A 109 -24.46 -23.89 -9.62
CA PHE A 109 -25.06 -23.06 -10.67
C PHE A 109 -25.76 -23.88 -11.76
N ARG A 110 -26.14 -25.12 -11.45
CA ARG A 110 -26.89 -26.00 -12.33
C ARG A 110 -28.30 -26.27 -11.80
#